data_AF-H1XSE8-F1
#
_entry.id   AF-H1XSE8-F1
#
_cell.length_a   1.000
_cell.length_b   1.000
_cell.length_c   1.000
_cell.angle_alpha   90.00
_cell.angle_beta   90.00
_cell.angle_gamma   90.00
#
_symmetry.space_group_name_H-M   'P 1'
#
loop_
_entity.id
_entity.type
_entity.pdbx_description
1 polymer ?
#
loop_
_entity_poly.entity_id
_entity_poly.type
_entity_poly.pdbx_seq_one_letter_code
_entity_poly.pdbx_strand_id
1 'polypeptide(L)'
;MRIIFIGIALISFFKVSVRAQLMEPVKIKTPHGILKIEANLKWHTLRVRAETSIPGENGAIAEADLLKLIEKLVTEKDSLLNGQTFSSLYLGRLVEYPWLVTFLMRRAAESPEWQAERGRLKIDSVNINDWVATILFTHPIRDKIDRLFRKSGYRVTGISAEKVLVNDASKVERKSVKYLTGKLPFDAQTWLILKKIK
;
A
#
# COMPACT_ATOMS: atom_id res chain seq x y z
N MET A 1 45.61 39.56 47.61
CA MET A 1 45.87 38.11 47.37
C MET A 1 44.70 37.58 46.53
N ARG A 2 45.03 37.04 45.36
CA ARG A 2 44.11 36.60 44.29
C ARG A 2 43.18 35.47 44.76
N ILE A 3 41.97 35.41 44.22
CA ILE A 3 41.39 34.24 43.54
C ILE A 3 40.29 34.75 42.60
N ILE A 4 40.46 34.49 41.31
CA ILE A 4 39.48 34.71 40.24
C ILE A 4 38.70 33.39 40.12
N PHE A 5 37.39 33.40 40.38
CA PHE A 5 36.53 32.28 40.02
C PHE A 5 36.10 32.44 38.56
N ILE A 6 36.79 31.74 37.66
CA ILE A 6 36.32 31.51 36.30
C ILE A 6 35.25 30.41 36.38
N GLY A 7 33.99 30.81 36.32
CA GLY A 7 32.87 29.88 36.14
C GLY A 7 32.94 29.29 34.74
N ILE A 8 33.46 28.06 34.64
CA ILE A 8 33.35 27.24 33.43
C ILE A 8 31.89 26.82 33.32
N ALA A 9 31.15 27.47 32.43
CA ALA A 9 29.85 26.98 32.00
C ALA A 9 30.07 25.63 31.31
N LEU A 10 29.72 24.53 31.99
CA LEU A 10 29.54 23.24 31.34
C LEU A 10 28.41 23.41 30.33
N ILE A 11 28.77 23.53 29.06
CA ILE A 11 27.85 23.31 27.95
C ILE A 11 27.47 21.84 28.03
N SER A 12 26.32 21.58 28.65
CA SER A 12 25.64 20.30 28.57
C SER A 12 25.40 20.02 27.08
N PHE A 13 26.29 19.23 26.48
CA PHE A 13 26.03 18.53 25.24
C PHE A 13 24.84 17.61 25.50
N PHE A 14 23.63 18.15 25.34
CA PHE A 14 22.49 17.33 24.97
C PHE A 14 22.90 16.64 23.67
N LYS A 15 23.41 15.42 23.81
CA LYS A 15 23.22 14.39 22.79
C LYS A 15 21.71 14.28 22.65
N VAL A 16 21.14 15.13 21.79
CA VAL A 16 19.90 14.83 21.10
C VAL A 16 20.25 13.60 20.28
N SER A 17 20.16 12.45 20.95
CA SER A 17 20.02 11.17 20.28
C SER A 17 18.89 11.42 19.31
N VAL A 18 19.21 11.42 18.02
CA VAL A 18 18.26 11.40 16.92
C VAL A 18 17.57 10.03 17.01
N ARG A 19 16.74 9.88 18.04
CA ARG A 19 15.65 8.94 18.04
C ARG A 19 14.75 9.52 16.98
N ALA A 20 14.90 9.04 15.75
CA ALA A 20 13.84 9.14 14.77
C ALA A 20 12.57 8.75 15.54
N GLN A 21 11.71 9.73 15.81
CA GLN A 21 10.39 9.45 16.36
C GLN A 21 9.72 8.59 15.30
N LEU A 22 9.83 7.27 15.48
CA LEU A 22 9.05 6.31 14.74
C LEU A 22 7.63 6.61 15.16
N MET A 23 6.87 7.25 14.27
CA MET A 23 5.46 7.48 14.53
C MET A 23 4.80 6.13 14.75
N GLU A 24 3.99 6.03 15.81
CA GLU A 24 3.32 4.79 16.13
C GLU A 24 2.44 4.35 14.95
N PRO A 25 2.50 3.07 14.53
CA PRO A 25 1.67 2.60 13.42
C PRO A 25 0.20 2.70 13.80
N VAL A 26 -0.66 3.02 12.83
CA VAL A 26 -2.11 2.84 12.99
C VAL A 26 -2.41 1.36 12.80
N LYS A 27 -3.09 0.71 13.76
CA LYS A 27 -3.30 -0.75 13.77
C LYS A 27 -4.76 -1.10 13.96
N ILE A 28 -5.20 -2.20 13.35
CA ILE A 28 -6.48 -2.85 13.65
C ILE A 28 -6.26 -4.36 13.87
N LYS A 29 -7.10 -4.97 14.70
CA LYS A 29 -7.19 -6.43 14.80
C LYS A 29 -8.13 -6.95 13.72
N THR A 30 -7.71 -8.00 13.04
CA THR A 30 -8.47 -8.75 12.03
C THR A 30 -8.60 -10.22 12.48
N PRO A 31 -9.44 -11.03 11.83
CA PRO A 31 -9.49 -12.47 12.11
C PRO A 31 -8.15 -13.19 11.90
N HIS A 32 -7.26 -12.68 11.04
CA HIS A 32 -6.01 -13.33 10.64
C HIS A 32 -4.75 -12.74 11.30
N GLY A 33 -4.91 -11.77 12.20
CA GLY A 33 -3.81 -11.09 12.89
C GLY A 33 -3.99 -9.59 12.97
N ILE A 34 -2.88 -8.85 12.94
CA ILE A 34 -2.87 -7.38 13.02
C ILE A 34 -2.62 -6.80 11.63
N LEU A 35 -3.46 -5.86 11.20
CA LEU A 35 -3.22 -5.07 10.01
C LEU A 35 -2.84 -3.65 10.45
N LYS A 36 -1.76 -3.10 9.89
CA LYS A 36 -1.25 -1.78 10.28
C LYS A 36 -0.76 -0.94 9.12
N ILE A 37 -0.75 0.38 9.31
CA ILE A 37 -0.11 1.35 8.44
C ILE A 37 1.08 1.96 9.17
N GLU A 38 2.26 1.89 8.56
CA GLU A 38 3.50 2.50 9.03
C GLU A 38 3.86 3.70 8.17
N ALA A 39 4.41 4.76 8.77
CA ALA A 39 4.97 5.89 8.06
C ALA A 39 6.47 5.71 7.82
N ASN A 40 6.92 6.00 6.60
CA ASN A 40 8.32 6.20 6.27
C ASN A 40 8.55 7.68 5.98
N LEU A 41 9.05 8.39 6.99
CA LEU A 41 9.26 9.84 6.92
C LEU A 41 10.37 10.24 5.93
N LYS A 42 11.38 9.38 5.73
CA LYS A 42 12.47 9.65 4.78
C LYS A 42 11.97 9.75 3.34
N TRP A 43 11.01 8.90 2.98
CA TRP A 43 10.48 8.82 1.62
C TRP A 43 9.08 9.44 1.49
N HIS A 44 8.53 9.97 2.57
CA HIS A 44 7.15 10.47 2.63
C HIS A 44 6.14 9.46 2.09
N THR A 45 6.28 8.18 2.47
CA THR A 45 5.37 7.10 2.08
C THR A 45 4.72 6.44 3.28
N LEU A 46 3.50 5.95 3.09
CA LEU A 46 2.81 5.07 4.01
C LEU A 46 2.92 3.63 3.52
N ARG A 47 2.85 2.65 4.41
CA ARG A 47 2.89 1.22 4.05
C ARG A 47 1.90 0.40 4.86
N VAL A 48 1.06 -0.35 4.17
CA VAL A 48 0.25 -1.40 4.79
C VAL A 48 1.14 -2.62 5.11
N ARG A 49 0.95 -3.20 6.29
CA ARG A 49 1.54 -4.48 6.67
C ARG A 49 0.50 -5.34 7.40
N ALA A 50 0.47 -6.62 7.06
CA ALA A 50 -0.17 -7.64 7.87
C ALA A 50 0.90 -8.33 8.74
N GLU A 51 0.64 -8.43 10.04
CA GLU A 51 1.35 -9.30 10.96
C GLU A 51 0.44 -10.48 11.26
N THR A 52 0.76 -11.63 10.69
CA THR A 52 -0.07 -12.83 10.79
C THR A 52 0.26 -13.55 12.09
N SER A 53 -0.77 -14.00 12.81
CA SER A 53 -0.60 -14.80 14.01
C SER A 53 -0.23 -16.26 13.69
N ILE A 54 -0.33 -16.66 12.42
CA ILE A 54 -0.11 -18.02 11.93
C ILE A 54 1.09 -18.02 10.98
N PRO A 55 2.22 -18.66 11.35
CA PRO A 55 3.36 -18.82 10.46
C PRO A 55 2.97 -19.53 9.16
N GLY A 56 3.36 -18.98 8.01
CA GLY A 56 3.13 -19.61 6.70
C GLY A 56 1.80 -19.27 6.02
N GLU A 57 0.83 -18.70 6.74
CA GLU A 57 -0.34 -18.09 6.10
C GLU A 57 -0.02 -16.63 5.74
N ASN A 58 0.04 -16.32 4.44
CA ASN A 58 -0.09 -14.94 3.99
C ASN A 58 -1.55 -14.54 4.20
N GLY A 59 -1.86 -14.02 5.40
CA GLY A 59 -3.20 -13.64 5.81
C GLY A 59 -3.86 -12.77 4.75
N ALA A 60 -4.93 -13.28 4.15
CA ALA A 60 -5.70 -12.57 3.16
C ALA A 60 -6.25 -11.26 3.76
N ILE A 61 -5.92 -10.13 3.14
CA ILE A 61 -6.42 -8.82 3.53
C ILE A 61 -7.78 -8.61 2.87
N ALA A 62 -8.83 -8.66 3.69
CA ALA A 62 -10.18 -8.37 3.25
C ALA A 62 -10.34 -6.89 2.86
N GLU A 63 -11.22 -6.63 1.88
CA GLU A 63 -11.56 -5.26 1.45
C GLU A 63 -12.03 -4.41 2.64
N ALA A 64 -12.88 -4.97 3.49
CA ALA A 64 -13.44 -4.29 4.66
C ALA A 64 -12.36 -3.92 5.70
N ASP A 65 -11.37 -4.79 5.91
CA ASP A 65 -10.28 -4.53 6.87
C ASP A 65 -9.36 -3.42 6.38
N LEU A 66 -9.03 -3.40 5.08
CA LEU A 66 -8.26 -2.30 4.48
C LEU A 66 -9.00 -0.96 4.64
N LEU A 67 -10.30 -0.93 4.32
CA LEU A 67 -11.11 0.28 4.47
C LEU A 67 -11.20 0.76 5.92
N LYS A 68 -11.42 -0.16 6.87
CA LYS A 68 -11.44 0.13 8.30
C LYS A 68 -10.11 0.70 8.79
N LEU A 69 -8.99 0.16 8.31
CA LEU A 69 -7.66 0.65 8.65
C LEU A 69 -7.40 2.05 8.10
N ILE A 70 -7.77 2.30 6.84
CA ILE A 70 -7.65 3.64 6.23
C ILE A 70 -8.59 4.64 6.92
N GLU A 71 -9.80 4.23 7.28
CA GLU A 71 -10.72 5.07 8.05
C GLU A 71 -10.11 5.46 9.41
N LYS A 72 -9.54 4.50 10.14
CA LYS A 72 -8.83 4.77 11.39
C LYS A 72 -7.67 5.75 11.16
N LEU A 73 -6.86 5.54 10.11
CA LEU A 73 -5.78 6.44 9.75
C LEU A 73 -6.26 7.87 9.53
N VAL A 74 -7.39 8.11 8.86
CA VAL A 74 -7.85 9.48 8.54
C VAL A 74 -8.68 10.15 9.63
N THR A 75 -9.13 9.38 10.64
CA THR A 75 -10.01 9.88 11.71
C THR A 75 -9.32 10.03 13.07
N GLU A 76 -8.21 9.33 13.30
CA GLU A 76 -7.50 9.42 14.57
C GLU A 76 -6.88 10.81 14.79
N LYS A 77 -7.10 11.36 15.99
CA LYS A 77 -6.62 12.69 16.36
C LYS A 77 -5.10 12.81 16.34
N ASP A 78 -4.38 11.71 16.59
CA ASP A 78 -2.92 11.63 16.52
C ASP A 78 -2.46 10.83 15.27
N SER A 79 -3.24 10.91 14.20
CA SER A 79 -2.94 10.26 12.93
C SER A 79 -1.53 10.56 12.42
N LEU A 80 -0.96 9.57 11.75
CA LEU A 80 0.27 9.71 10.95
C LEU A 80 0.22 10.90 9.99
N LEU A 81 -0.96 11.29 9.53
CA LEU A 81 -1.17 12.37 8.55
C LEU A 81 -1.03 13.78 9.15
N ASN A 82 -0.94 13.93 10.47
CA ASN A 82 -0.91 15.25 11.11
C ASN A 82 0.46 15.91 10.99
N GLY A 83 0.47 17.12 10.42
CA GLY A 83 1.70 17.90 10.22
C GLY A 83 2.67 17.28 9.21
N GLN A 84 2.30 16.19 8.55
CA GLN A 84 3.12 15.46 7.59
C GLN A 84 2.41 15.34 6.24
N THR A 85 3.20 15.37 5.16
CA THR A 85 2.70 15.13 3.80
C THR A 85 3.24 13.80 3.29
N PHE A 86 2.35 12.94 2.77
CA PHE A 86 2.70 11.68 2.14
C PHE A 86 2.30 11.67 0.66
N SER A 87 3.17 11.11 -0.18
CA SER A 87 2.97 11.05 -1.64
C SER A 87 2.37 9.72 -2.10
N SER A 88 2.42 8.68 -1.27
CA SER A 88 1.87 7.37 -1.61
C SER A 88 1.54 6.50 -0.40
N LEU A 89 0.67 5.52 -0.63
CA LEU A 89 0.42 4.37 0.26
C LEU A 89 0.82 3.09 -0.48
N TYR A 90 1.89 2.44 -0.03
CA TYR A 90 2.28 1.11 -0.50
C TYR A 90 1.34 0.06 0.09
N LEU A 91 0.60 -0.64 -0.76
CA LEU A 91 -0.31 -1.71 -0.36
C LEU A 91 0.41 -3.03 -0.12
N GLY A 92 1.60 -3.24 -0.69
CA GLY A 92 2.25 -4.55 -0.68
C GLY A 92 2.05 -5.31 -1.98
N ARG A 93 1.97 -6.64 -1.89
CA ARG A 93 1.76 -7.53 -3.04
C ARG A 93 0.26 -7.77 -3.24
N LEU A 94 -0.22 -7.73 -4.48
CA LEU A 94 -1.64 -7.98 -4.78
C LEU A 94 -2.12 -9.35 -4.32
N VAL A 95 -1.26 -10.37 -4.27
CA VAL A 95 -1.65 -11.70 -3.75
C VAL A 95 -2.15 -11.68 -2.31
N GLU A 96 -1.77 -10.67 -1.52
CA GLU A 96 -2.30 -10.42 -0.17
C GLU A 96 -3.75 -9.93 -0.20
N TYR A 97 -4.26 -9.48 -1.35
CA TYR A 97 -5.60 -8.92 -1.57
C TYR A 97 -6.42 -9.79 -2.55
N PRO A 98 -7.03 -10.89 -2.08
CA PRO A 98 -7.83 -11.80 -2.91
C PRO A 98 -8.80 -11.21 -3.92
N TRP A 99 -9.47 -10.15 -3.50
CA TRP A 99 -10.49 -9.45 -4.26
C TRP A 99 -9.87 -8.65 -5.42
N LEU A 100 -8.68 -8.04 -5.22
CA LEU A 100 -7.93 -7.38 -6.31
C LEU A 100 -7.37 -8.37 -7.32
N VAL A 101 -6.82 -9.51 -6.86
CA VAL A 101 -6.33 -10.56 -7.77
C VAL A 101 -7.46 -11.05 -8.67
N THR A 102 -8.61 -11.35 -8.06
CA THR A 102 -9.80 -11.80 -8.80
C THR A 102 -10.23 -10.76 -9.84
N PHE A 103 -10.28 -9.49 -9.45
CA PHE A 103 -10.62 -8.41 -10.36
C PHE A 103 -9.63 -8.27 -11.52
N LEU A 104 -8.32 -8.25 -11.22
CA LEU A 104 -7.27 -8.11 -12.21
C LEU A 104 -7.31 -9.24 -13.25
N MET A 105 -7.40 -10.49 -12.78
CA MET A 105 -7.44 -11.65 -13.67
C MET A 105 -8.70 -11.64 -14.55
N ARG A 106 -9.87 -11.30 -14.01
CA ARG A 106 -11.11 -11.19 -14.79
C ARG A 106 -10.99 -10.12 -15.88
N ARG A 107 -10.54 -8.92 -15.50
CA ARG A 107 -10.35 -7.82 -16.46
C ARG A 107 -9.31 -8.15 -17.53
N ALA A 108 -8.25 -8.86 -17.19
CA ALA A 108 -7.28 -9.31 -18.17
C ALA A 108 -7.85 -10.37 -19.12
N ALA A 109 -8.62 -11.33 -18.60
CA ALA A 109 -9.26 -12.38 -19.41
C ALA A 109 -10.31 -11.83 -20.39
N GLU A 110 -11.01 -10.77 -19.99
CA GLU A 110 -12.01 -10.06 -20.80
C GLU A 110 -11.39 -9.03 -21.75
N SER A 111 -10.10 -8.70 -21.60
CA SER A 111 -9.47 -7.61 -22.33
C SER A 111 -9.10 -8.02 -23.76
N PRO A 112 -9.57 -7.30 -24.79
CA PRO A 112 -9.13 -7.52 -26.16
C PRO A 112 -7.68 -7.12 -26.38
N GLU A 113 -7.05 -6.35 -25.48
CA GLU A 113 -5.64 -5.96 -25.56
C GLU A 113 -4.69 -7.03 -25.04
N TRP A 114 -5.20 -8.02 -24.31
CA TRP A 114 -4.40 -9.08 -23.71
C TRP A 114 -4.35 -10.34 -24.60
N GLN A 115 -3.17 -10.92 -24.77
CA GLN A 115 -2.96 -12.21 -25.43
C GLN A 115 -2.83 -13.30 -24.37
N ALA A 116 -3.96 -13.89 -23.95
CA ALA A 116 -3.97 -14.88 -22.87
C ALA A 116 -3.06 -16.09 -23.15
N GLU A 117 -2.95 -16.57 -24.38
CA GLU A 117 -2.05 -17.68 -24.74
C GLU A 117 -0.58 -17.36 -24.46
N ARG A 118 -0.19 -16.10 -24.68
CA ARG A 118 1.21 -15.64 -24.56
C ARG A 118 1.51 -15.01 -23.21
N GLY A 119 0.49 -14.55 -22.49
CA GLY A 119 0.66 -13.85 -21.20
C GLY A 119 1.27 -12.46 -21.34
N ARG A 120 0.92 -11.75 -22.40
CA ARG A 120 1.39 -10.38 -22.67
C ARG A 120 0.36 -9.56 -23.42
N LEU A 121 0.58 -8.25 -23.49
CA LEU A 121 -0.22 -7.33 -24.30
C LEU A 121 -0.06 -7.61 -25.81
N LYS A 122 -1.05 -7.23 -26.61
CA LYS A 122 -1.00 -7.27 -28.07
C LYS A 122 0.02 -6.31 -28.66
N ILE A 123 0.16 -5.15 -28.02
CA ILE A 123 1.05 -4.08 -28.44
C ILE A 123 2.30 -4.14 -27.57
N ASP A 124 3.43 -4.51 -28.17
CA ASP A 124 4.70 -4.71 -27.44
C ASP A 124 5.30 -3.41 -26.88
N SER A 125 4.89 -2.25 -27.37
CA SER A 125 5.34 -0.94 -26.87
C SER A 125 4.63 -0.49 -25.59
N VAL A 126 3.57 -1.18 -25.16
CA VAL A 126 2.83 -0.84 -23.94
C VAL A 126 3.44 -1.59 -22.75
N ASN A 127 3.79 -0.84 -21.70
CA ASN A 127 4.33 -1.42 -20.48
C ASN A 127 3.24 -2.13 -19.68
N ILE A 128 3.46 -3.40 -19.33
CA ILE A 128 2.54 -4.20 -18.52
C ILE A 128 2.24 -3.57 -17.16
N ASN A 129 3.21 -2.89 -16.54
CA ASN A 129 3.04 -2.21 -15.26
C ASN A 129 1.99 -1.11 -15.37
N ASP A 130 2.10 -0.26 -16.40
CA ASP A 130 1.17 0.86 -16.63
C ASP A 130 -0.23 0.36 -16.98
N TRP A 131 -0.30 -0.73 -17.75
CA TRP A 131 -1.57 -1.37 -18.10
C TRP A 131 -2.26 -1.99 -16.87
N VAL A 132 -1.53 -2.70 -16.01
CA VAL A 132 -2.07 -3.24 -14.76
C VAL A 132 -2.49 -2.10 -13.82
N ALA A 133 -1.69 -1.04 -13.69
CA ALA A 133 -2.03 0.14 -12.92
C ALA A 133 -3.34 0.77 -13.39
N THR A 134 -3.52 0.88 -14.72
CA THR A 134 -4.75 1.39 -15.34
C THR A 134 -5.95 0.52 -14.99
N ILE A 135 -5.84 -0.82 -15.11
CA ILE A 135 -6.91 -1.75 -14.72
C ILE A 135 -7.29 -1.55 -13.25
N LEU A 136 -6.31 -1.61 -12.34
CA LEU A 136 -6.54 -1.47 -10.91
C LEU A 136 -7.17 -0.12 -10.55
N PHE A 137 -6.82 0.94 -11.28
CA PHE A 137 -7.38 2.27 -11.08
C PHE A 137 -8.88 2.36 -11.43
N THR A 138 -9.41 1.41 -12.19
CA THR A 138 -10.85 1.28 -12.46
C THR A 138 -11.61 0.47 -11.39
N HIS A 139 -10.93 -0.09 -10.39
CA HIS A 139 -11.60 -0.87 -9.35
C HIS A 139 -12.49 0.03 -8.47
N PRO A 140 -13.76 -0.35 -8.18
CA PRO A 140 -14.68 0.47 -7.37
C PRO A 140 -14.17 0.82 -5.96
N ILE A 141 -13.27 0.01 -5.40
CA ILE A 141 -12.59 0.29 -4.12
C ILE A 141 -11.90 1.65 -4.11
N ARG A 142 -11.36 2.09 -5.27
CA ARG A 142 -10.64 3.36 -5.38
C ARG A 142 -11.50 4.49 -4.87
N ASP A 143 -12.78 4.52 -5.23
CA ASP A 143 -13.69 5.62 -4.84
C ASP A 143 -14.00 5.58 -3.35
N LYS A 144 -14.08 4.40 -2.76
CA LYS A 144 -14.23 4.25 -1.30
C LYS A 144 -12.98 4.76 -0.58
N ILE A 145 -11.79 4.37 -1.05
CA ILE A 145 -10.51 4.80 -0.47
C ILE A 145 -10.31 6.32 -0.65
N ASP A 146 -10.54 6.84 -1.86
CA ASP A 146 -10.45 8.27 -2.15
C ASP A 146 -11.34 9.05 -1.20
N ARG A 147 -12.64 8.69 -1.07
CA ARG A 147 -13.58 9.31 -0.12
C ARG A 147 -13.06 9.37 1.31
N LEU A 148 -12.40 8.31 1.79
CA LEU A 148 -11.78 8.31 3.12
C LEU A 148 -10.62 9.31 3.19
N PHE A 149 -9.69 9.27 2.23
CA PHE A 149 -8.58 10.22 2.16
C PHE A 149 -9.02 11.69 2.00
N ARG A 150 -10.17 11.94 1.36
CA ARG A 150 -10.73 13.31 1.26
C ARG A 150 -10.97 13.91 2.65
N LYS A 151 -11.35 13.10 3.65
CA LYS A 151 -11.60 13.55 5.03
C LYS A 151 -10.34 14.14 5.69
N SER A 152 -9.15 13.73 5.26
CA SER A 152 -7.85 14.22 5.76
C SER A 152 -7.14 15.16 4.77
N GLY A 153 -7.86 15.69 3.77
CA GLY A 153 -7.33 16.63 2.79
C GLY A 153 -6.41 15.98 1.75
N TYR A 154 -6.63 14.71 1.41
CA TYR A 154 -5.91 14.00 0.34
C TYR A 154 -6.86 13.56 -0.79
N ARG A 155 -6.30 13.37 -1.99
CA ARG A 155 -6.90 12.57 -3.08
C ARG A 155 -6.03 11.37 -3.39
N VAL A 156 -6.67 10.28 -3.83
CA VAL A 156 -6.01 9.25 -4.62
C VAL A 156 -6.03 9.70 -6.08
N THR A 157 -4.84 9.92 -6.64
CA THR A 157 -4.68 10.47 -8.01
C THR A 157 -4.25 9.43 -9.03
N GLY A 158 -3.79 8.27 -8.58
CA GLY A 158 -3.33 7.20 -9.44
C GLY A 158 -3.03 5.94 -8.66
N ILE A 159 -2.69 4.89 -9.41
CA ILE A 159 -2.05 3.67 -8.91
C ILE A 159 -0.74 3.50 -9.64
N SER A 160 0.30 3.04 -8.95
CA SER A 160 1.49 2.48 -9.59
C SER A 160 1.52 0.98 -9.32
N ALA A 161 1.93 0.22 -10.33
CA ALA A 161 2.16 -1.21 -10.23
C ALA A 161 3.58 -1.53 -10.70
N GLU A 162 4.27 -2.41 -9.99
CA GLU A 162 5.61 -2.88 -10.36
C GLU A 162 5.73 -4.38 -10.21
N LYS A 163 6.68 -4.98 -10.93
CA LYS A 163 7.01 -6.41 -10.84
C LYS A 163 5.77 -7.28 -11.02
N VAL A 164 4.98 -6.94 -12.04
CA VAL A 164 3.79 -7.71 -12.42
C VAL A 164 4.21 -9.15 -12.71
N LEU A 165 3.54 -10.09 -12.05
CA LEU A 165 3.69 -11.50 -12.34
C LEU A 165 2.49 -12.02 -13.13
N VAL A 166 2.81 -12.83 -14.13
CA VAL A 166 1.87 -13.52 -14.99
C VAL A 166 2.04 -15.01 -14.78
N ASN A 167 0.93 -15.74 -14.66
CA ASN A 167 0.96 -17.20 -14.59
C ASN A 167 -0.26 -17.76 -15.30
N ASP A 168 -0.21 -19.06 -15.59
CA ASP A 168 -1.40 -19.78 -16.04
C ASP A 168 -2.50 -19.67 -14.98
N ALA A 169 -3.71 -19.32 -15.41
CA ALA A 169 -4.87 -19.17 -14.54
C ALA A 169 -5.15 -20.43 -13.71
N SER A 170 -4.89 -21.62 -14.27
CA SER A 170 -5.05 -22.91 -13.59
C SER A 170 -4.05 -23.12 -12.44
N LYS A 171 -2.90 -22.42 -12.47
CA LYS A 171 -1.84 -22.48 -11.45
C LYS A 171 -2.02 -21.45 -10.34
N VAL A 172 -2.99 -20.54 -10.46
CA VAL A 172 -3.32 -19.59 -9.39
C VAL A 172 -4.26 -20.31 -8.42
N GLU A 173 -3.80 -20.57 -7.20
CA GLU A 173 -4.56 -21.28 -6.16
C GLU A 173 -5.71 -20.43 -5.58
N ARG A 174 -6.69 -20.09 -6.41
CA ARG A 174 -7.80 -19.22 -6.05
C ARG A 174 -9.10 -19.68 -6.71
N LYS A 175 -10.04 -20.16 -5.89
CA LYS A 175 -11.34 -20.70 -6.35
C LYS A 175 -12.13 -19.73 -7.25
N SER A 176 -12.11 -18.43 -6.95
CA SER A 176 -12.89 -17.40 -7.67
C SER A 176 -12.47 -17.15 -9.12
N VAL A 177 -11.34 -17.71 -9.56
CA VAL A 177 -10.77 -17.54 -10.91
C VAL A 177 -10.47 -18.87 -11.60
N LYS A 178 -10.84 -20.02 -11.00
CA LYS A 178 -10.52 -21.36 -11.55
C LYS A 178 -11.13 -21.66 -12.92
N TYR A 179 -12.17 -20.94 -13.31
CA TYR A 179 -12.82 -21.07 -14.62
C TYR A 179 -12.13 -20.24 -15.70
N LEU A 180 -11.21 -19.34 -15.34
CA LEU A 180 -10.44 -18.56 -16.30
C LEU A 180 -9.36 -19.43 -16.93
N THR A 181 -8.98 -19.12 -18.17
CA THR A 181 -8.00 -19.87 -18.95
C THR A 181 -6.89 -18.97 -19.47
N GLY A 182 -5.76 -19.58 -19.82
CA GLY A 182 -4.58 -18.89 -20.33
C GLY A 182 -3.73 -18.22 -19.25
N LYS A 183 -2.69 -17.51 -19.68
CA LYS A 183 -1.74 -16.80 -18.84
C LYS A 183 -2.28 -15.40 -18.51
N LEU A 184 -2.51 -15.14 -17.24
CA LEU A 184 -3.10 -13.90 -16.74
C LEU A 184 -2.21 -13.25 -15.68
N PRO A 185 -2.19 -11.90 -15.59
CA PRO A 185 -1.53 -11.21 -14.49
C PRO A 185 -2.30 -11.48 -13.19
N PHE A 186 -1.57 -11.81 -12.13
CA PHE A 186 -2.18 -12.20 -10.84
C PHE A 186 -1.52 -11.54 -9.63
N ASP A 187 -0.34 -10.94 -9.81
CA ASP A 187 0.37 -10.25 -8.73
C ASP A 187 1.09 -9.01 -9.24
N ALA A 188 1.26 -8.03 -8.36
CA ALA A 188 2.05 -6.83 -8.56
C ALA A 188 2.37 -6.20 -7.20
N GLN A 189 3.52 -5.53 -7.09
CA GLN A 189 3.72 -4.55 -6.02
C GLN A 189 2.86 -3.33 -6.35
N THR A 190 2.05 -2.85 -5.41
CA THR A 190 1.03 -1.82 -5.71
C THR A 190 1.11 -0.64 -4.76
N TRP A 191 1.03 0.57 -5.31
CA TRP A 191 0.97 1.83 -4.58
C TRP A 191 -0.26 2.63 -4.98
N LEU A 192 -0.91 3.26 -4.02
CA LEU A 192 -1.82 4.37 -4.27
C LEU A 192 -1.02 5.66 -4.30
N ILE A 193 -1.22 6.48 -5.32
CA ILE A 193 -0.58 7.80 -5.42
C ILE A 193 -1.47 8.83 -4.73
N LEU A 194 -0.93 9.46 -3.69
CA LEU A 194 -1.63 10.41 -2.84
C LEU A 194 -1.20 11.84 -3.18
N LYS A 195 -2.17 12.74 -3.24
CA LYS A 195 -1.92 14.18 -3.40
C LYS A 195 -2.64 14.95 -2.30
N LYS A 196 -1.90 15.78 -1.55
CA LYS A 196 -2.49 16.72 -0.61
C LYS A 196 -3.27 17.78 -1.37
N ILE A 197 -4.50 18.01 -0.95
CA ILE A 197 -5.38 19.06 -1.44
C ILE A 197 -5.22 20.20 -0.46
N LYS A 198 -4.85 21.37 -0.98
CA LYS A 198 -4.72 22.60 -0.18
C LYS A 198 -6.06 22.97 0.44
#